data_AF-A0A962ACI6-F1
#
_entry.id   AF-A0A962ACI6-F1
#
_cell.length_a   1.000
_cell.length_b   1.000
_cell.length_c   1.000
_cell.angle_alpha   90.00
_cell.angle_beta   90.00
_cell.angle_gamma   90.00
#
_symmetry.space_group_name_H-M   'P 1'
#
loop_
_entity.id
_entity.type
_entity.pdbx_description
1 polymer ?
#
loop_
_entity_poly.entity_id
_entity_poly.type
_entity_poly.pdbx_seq_one_letter_code
_entity_poly.pdbx_strand_id
1 'polypeptide(L)'
;MNDPQRRSIAIDVVSDAVCPWCYIGKRNLEAALADLPELDVEVRWRPYQLDATIPPEGIDRKAYLQRKFGARVDEIYNRVKEAGAVAGIPFAFEDIERSPNTLDAHRVIRWASSAGAQDAIVERLFRDFFIEGKDIGDRDVLLSAARDCGMDPAIVADLLAGEADKESVREEIASAQHIGVTGVPFFILDGKFALPGAQPPDVLKRAIAKVLEKSGEPRG
;
A
#
# COMPACT_ATOMS: atom_id res chain seq x y z
N MET A 1 -37.92 2.31 -2.08
CA MET A 1 -37.38 1.11 -2.76
C MET A 1 -36.34 0.55 -1.82
N ASN A 2 -36.70 -0.46 -1.03
CA ASN A 2 -35.77 -1.14 -0.12
C ASN A 2 -34.82 -1.96 -0.98
N ASP A 3 -33.58 -1.49 -1.17
CA ASP A 3 -32.50 -2.32 -1.70
C ASP A 3 -32.16 -3.35 -0.61
N PRO A 4 -32.31 -4.66 -0.84
CA PRO A 4 -31.96 -5.67 0.14
C PRO A 4 -30.45 -5.58 0.46
N GLN A 5 -30.14 -4.88 1.55
CA GLN A 5 -28.89 -4.82 2.30
C GLN A 5 -27.67 -5.36 1.55
N ARG A 6 -27.05 -4.52 0.70
CA ARG A 6 -25.73 -4.83 0.12
C ARG A 6 -24.80 -5.25 1.26
N ARG A 7 -24.12 -6.38 1.08
CA ARG A 7 -23.17 -6.89 2.07
C ARG A 7 -21.94 -6.00 2.04
N SER A 8 -21.59 -5.43 3.18
CA SER A 8 -20.41 -4.58 3.33
C SER A 8 -19.22 -5.34 3.91
N ILE A 9 -18.00 -5.00 3.48
CA ILE A 9 -16.77 -5.51 4.09
C ILE A 9 -15.70 -4.41 4.13
N ALA A 10 -15.03 -4.29 5.28
CA ALA A 10 -13.82 -3.48 5.40
C ALA A 10 -12.58 -4.34 5.18
N ILE A 11 -11.62 -3.83 4.40
CA ILE A 11 -10.35 -4.48 4.09
C ILE A 11 -9.23 -3.52 4.45
N ASP A 12 -8.52 -3.79 5.55
CA ASP A 12 -7.28 -3.08 5.84
C ASP A 12 -6.14 -3.73 5.07
N VAL A 13 -5.35 -2.93 4.36
CA VAL A 13 -4.18 -3.35 3.61
C VAL A 13 -2.95 -2.69 4.25
N VAL A 14 -2.22 -3.46 5.05
CA VAL A 14 -0.92 -3.03 5.58
C VAL A 14 0.10 -3.09 4.46
N SER A 15 0.70 -1.95 4.12
CA SER A 15 1.42 -1.74 2.87
C SER A 15 2.58 -0.76 3.05
N ASP A 16 3.60 -0.87 2.19
CA ASP A 16 4.66 0.12 2.05
C ASP A 16 4.79 0.55 0.59
N ALA A 17 4.90 1.84 0.33
CA ALA A 17 4.90 2.42 -1.02
C ALA A 17 6.12 2.00 -1.86
N VAL A 18 7.19 1.54 -1.21
CA VAL A 18 8.41 0.99 -1.86
C VAL A 18 8.42 -0.54 -1.96
N CYS A 19 7.33 -1.22 -1.59
CA CYS A 19 7.19 -2.67 -1.73
C CYS A 19 6.51 -3.05 -3.05
N PRO A 20 7.20 -3.67 -4.02
CA PRO A 20 6.59 -3.99 -5.31
C PRO A 20 5.50 -5.06 -5.19
N TRP A 21 5.61 -5.96 -4.20
CA TRP A 21 4.55 -6.91 -3.90
C TRP A 21 3.29 -6.23 -3.38
N CYS A 22 3.38 -5.06 -2.74
CA CYS A 22 2.19 -4.32 -2.33
C CYS A 22 1.44 -3.78 -3.54
N TYR A 23 2.15 -3.32 -4.57
CA TYR A 23 1.51 -2.88 -5.81
C TYR A 23 0.86 -4.05 -6.57
N ILE A 24 1.55 -5.20 -6.65
CA ILE A 24 0.96 -6.44 -7.19
C ILE A 24 -0.28 -6.85 -6.37
N GLY A 25 -0.20 -6.78 -5.04
CA GLY A 25 -1.31 -7.06 -4.14
C GLY A 25 -2.52 -6.15 -4.37
N LYS A 26 -2.29 -4.85 -4.63
CA LYS A 26 -3.33 -3.90 -5.01
C LYS A 26 -4.05 -4.36 -6.28
N ARG A 27 -3.31 -4.64 -7.35
CA ARG A 27 -3.88 -5.13 -8.62
C ARG A 27 -4.66 -6.44 -8.45
N ASN A 28 -4.14 -7.35 -7.64
CA ASN A 28 -4.83 -8.61 -7.36
C ASN A 28 -6.12 -8.40 -6.55
N LEU A 29 -6.14 -7.47 -5.61
CA LEU A 29 -7.33 -7.10 -4.85
C LEU A 29 -8.37 -6.45 -5.77
N GLU A 30 -7.98 -5.48 -6.60
CA GLU A 30 -8.88 -4.85 -7.57
C GLU A 30 -9.52 -5.88 -8.52
N ALA A 31 -8.72 -6.80 -9.06
CA ALA A 31 -9.23 -7.88 -9.90
C ALA A 31 -10.21 -8.80 -9.14
N ALA A 32 -9.94 -9.08 -7.87
CA ALA A 32 -10.85 -9.86 -7.03
C ALA A 32 -12.18 -9.13 -6.76
N LEU A 33 -12.13 -7.82 -6.53
CA LEU A 33 -13.31 -6.99 -6.23
C LEU A 33 -14.15 -6.70 -7.48
N ALA A 34 -13.54 -6.63 -8.66
CA ALA A 34 -14.27 -6.46 -9.93
C ALA A 34 -15.25 -7.63 -10.20
N ASP A 35 -14.95 -8.82 -9.70
CA ASP A 35 -15.82 -10.01 -9.77
C ASP A 35 -16.90 -10.05 -8.67
N LEU A 36 -16.92 -9.07 -7.75
CA LEU A 36 -17.84 -8.97 -6.61
C LEU A 36 -18.58 -7.63 -6.57
N PRO A 37 -19.25 -7.20 -7.67
CA PRO A 37 -19.82 -5.86 -7.81
C PRO A 37 -20.99 -5.57 -6.87
N GLU A 38 -21.58 -6.59 -6.25
CA GLU A 38 -22.68 -6.45 -5.28
C GLU A 38 -22.21 -6.12 -3.86
N LEU A 39 -20.90 -6.20 -3.59
CA LEU A 39 -20.32 -5.88 -2.28
C LEU A 39 -20.05 -4.39 -2.14
N ASP A 40 -20.38 -3.85 -0.97
CA ASP A 40 -19.91 -2.54 -0.56
C ASP A 40 -18.56 -2.70 0.14
N VAL A 41 -17.49 -2.19 -0.45
CA VAL A 41 -16.12 -2.48 0.01
C VAL A 41 -15.42 -1.20 0.43
N GLU A 42 -15.01 -1.15 1.69
CA GLU A 42 -14.14 -0.10 2.21
C GLU A 42 -12.70 -0.62 2.26
N VAL A 43 -11.83 -0.13 1.38
CA VAL A 43 -10.39 -0.42 1.42
C VAL A 43 -9.68 0.68 2.21
N ARG A 44 -8.95 0.28 3.25
CA ARG A 44 -8.16 1.17 4.10
C ARG A 44 -6.69 0.82 4.03
N TRP A 45 -5.86 1.78 3.66
CA TRP A 45 -4.42 1.60 3.55
C TRP A 45 -3.76 1.94 4.88
N ARG A 46 -3.01 0.98 5.43
CA ARG A 46 -2.33 1.09 6.72
C ARG A 46 -0.81 1.11 6.51
N PRO A 47 -0.06 1.96 7.22
CA PRO A 47 1.35 2.15 6.97
C PRO A 47 2.20 0.98 7.47
N TYR A 48 3.26 0.70 6.73
CA TYR A 48 4.35 -0.18 7.12
C TYR A 48 5.65 0.37 6.55
N GLN A 49 6.77 0.19 7.24
CA GLN A 49 8.08 0.48 6.68
C GLN A 49 8.91 -0.79 6.59
N LEU A 50 9.25 -1.20 5.37
CA LEU A 50 10.18 -2.31 5.13
C LEU A 50 11.58 -2.03 5.69
N ASP A 51 11.94 -0.75 5.79
CA ASP A 51 13.19 -0.30 6.38
C ASP A 51 13.07 1.11 6.96
N ALA A 52 12.71 1.17 8.24
CA ALA A 52 12.61 2.42 8.98
C ALA A 52 13.99 3.05 9.31
N THR A 53 15.09 2.37 9.00
CA THR A 53 16.46 2.87 9.28
C THR A 53 17.00 3.78 8.20
N ILE A 54 16.36 3.81 7.02
CA ILE A 54 16.70 4.74 5.94
C ILE A 54 16.51 6.17 6.44
N PRO A 55 17.50 7.07 6.34
CA PRO A 55 17.37 8.45 6.80
C PRO A 55 16.37 9.25 5.93
N PRO A 56 15.86 10.40 6.41
CA PRO A 56 14.85 11.20 5.70
C PRO A 56 15.24 11.56 4.25
N GLU A 57 16.51 11.89 4.03
CA GLU A 57 17.05 12.21 2.70
C GLU A 57 17.13 11.00 1.75
N GLY A 58 16.86 9.78 2.23
CA GLY A 58 17.00 8.55 1.47
C GLY A 58 18.45 8.14 1.25
N ILE A 59 18.65 7.04 0.51
CA ILE A 59 19.97 6.51 0.16
C ILE A 59 20.02 6.06 -1.29
N ASP A 60 21.23 5.93 -1.84
CA ASP A 60 21.44 5.38 -3.18
C ASP A 60 20.82 3.97 -3.30
N ARG A 61 19.97 3.79 -4.33
CA ARG A 61 19.19 2.56 -4.53
C ARG A 61 20.10 1.37 -4.77
N LYS A 62 21.10 1.51 -5.63
CA LYS A 62 21.98 0.41 -6.04
C LYS A 62 22.80 -0.09 -4.85
N ALA A 63 23.43 0.81 -4.11
CA ALA A 63 24.19 0.50 -2.91
C ALA A 63 23.30 -0.13 -1.83
N TYR A 64 22.07 0.38 -1.67
CA TYR A 64 21.10 -0.19 -0.73
C TYR A 64 20.78 -1.66 -1.05
N LEU A 65 20.38 -1.95 -2.29
CA LEU A 65 20.00 -3.29 -2.71
C LEU A 65 21.18 -4.25 -2.66
N GLN A 66 22.37 -3.79 -3.08
CA GLN A 66 23.57 -4.62 -3.00
C GLN A 66 23.90 -5.00 -1.56
N ARG A 67 23.76 -4.06 -0.61
CA ARG A 67 23.94 -4.36 0.82
C ARG A 67 22.88 -5.32 1.35
N LYS A 68 21.62 -5.16 0.93
CA LYS A 68 20.48 -5.92 1.46
C LYS A 68 20.36 -7.32 0.87
N PHE A 69 20.63 -7.48 -0.42
CA PHE A 69 20.35 -8.71 -1.17
C PHE A 69 21.58 -9.28 -1.90
N GLY A 70 22.66 -8.49 -2.06
CA GLY A 70 23.89 -8.94 -2.70
C GLY A 70 23.66 -9.46 -4.12
N ALA A 71 24.24 -10.62 -4.45
CA ALA A 71 24.13 -11.24 -5.77
C ALA A 71 22.70 -11.64 -6.17
N ARG A 72 21.72 -11.57 -5.26
CA ARG A 72 20.32 -11.98 -5.52
C ARG A 72 19.44 -10.86 -6.07
N VAL A 73 19.96 -9.63 -6.23
CA VAL A 73 19.16 -8.47 -6.68
C VAL A 73 18.48 -8.77 -8.02
N ASP A 74 19.23 -9.25 -9.01
CA ASP A 74 18.70 -9.51 -10.35
C ASP A 74 17.64 -10.63 -10.35
N GLU A 75 17.87 -11.71 -9.60
CA GLU A 75 16.90 -12.81 -9.41
C GLU A 75 15.59 -12.30 -8.80
N ILE A 76 15.68 -11.48 -7.73
CA ILE A 76 14.52 -10.90 -7.06
C ILE A 76 13.76 -9.98 -8.01
N TYR A 77 14.46 -9.13 -8.75
CA TYR A 77 13.83 -8.21 -9.71
C TYR A 77 13.16 -8.94 -10.85
N ASN A 78 13.79 -9.97 -11.42
CA ASN A 78 13.18 -10.76 -12.49
C ASN A 78 11.89 -11.43 -12.01
N ARG A 79 11.91 -12.08 -10.83
CA ARG A 79 10.71 -12.69 -10.25
C ARG A 79 9.59 -11.68 -10.04
N VAL A 80 9.91 -10.47 -9.58
CA VAL A 80 8.92 -9.42 -9.37
C VAL A 80 8.41 -8.87 -10.70
N LYS A 81 9.27 -8.70 -11.71
CA LYS A 81 8.88 -8.26 -13.06
C LYS A 81 7.94 -9.28 -13.73
N GLU A 82 8.23 -10.58 -13.59
CA GLU A 82 7.35 -11.65 -14.09
C GLU A 82 5.96 -11.60 -13.44
N ALA A 83 5.90 -11.50 -12.10
CA ALA A 83 4.64 -11.38 -11.38
C ALA A 83 3.90 -10.06 -11.70
N GLY A 84 4.65 -8.96 -11.85
CA GLY A 84 4.14 -7.66 -12.25
C GLY A 84 3.52 -7.67 -13.64
N ALA A 85 4.15 -8.34 -14.61
CA ALA A 85 3.63 -8.47 -15.96
C ALA A 85 2.27 -9.19 -15.99
N VAL A 86 2.11 -10.23 -15.17
CA VAL A 86 0.81 -10.92 -15.00
C VAL A 86 -0.24 -9.98 -14.40
N ALA A 87 0.16 -9.10 -13.47
CA ALA A 87 -0.70 -8.09 -12.85
C ALA A 87 -0.86 -6.79 -13.69
N GLY A 88 -0.28 -6.73 -14.89
CA GLY A 88 -0.33 -5.54 -15.76
C GLY A 88 0.53 -4.36 -15.31
N ILE A 89 1.57 -4.58 -14.50
CA ILE A 89 2.47 -3.55 -13.98
C ILE A 89 3.78 -3.55 -14.77
N PRO A 90 4.09 -2.47 -15.53
CA PRO A 90 5.35 -2.33 -16.25
C PRO A 90 6.44 -1.76 -15.32
N PHE A 91 6.96 -2.60 -14.41
CA PHE A 91 8.01 -2.18 -13.48
C PHE A 91 9.28 -1.69 -14.21
N ALA A 92 9.68 -0.44 -13.94
CA ALA A 92 10.87 0.21 -14.45
C ALA A 92 11.90 0.40 -13.32
N PHE A 93 12.37 -0.70 -12.73
CA PHE A 93 13.29 -0.66 -11.58
C PHE A 93 14.63 0.02 -11.89
N GLU A 94 15.03 -0.02 -13.16
CA GLU A 94 16.21 0.64 -13.71
C GLU A 94 16.17 2.17 -13.60
N ASP A 95 14.97 2.76 -13.55
CA ASP A 95 14.78 4.22 -13.44
C ASP A 95 14.82 4.70 -11.98
N ILE A 96 14.86 3.78 -11.00
CA ILE A 96 14.84 4.12 -9.58
C ILE A 96 16.26 4.37 -9.07
N GLU A 97 16.60 5.63 -8.86
CA GLU A 97 17.93 6.03 -8.35
C GLU A 97 18.03 6.03 -6.81
N ARG A 98 16.90 6.23 -6.12
CA ARG A 98 16.85 6.43 -4.66
C ARG A 98 15.99 5.39 -3.95
N SER A 99 16.43 4.95 -2.78
CA SER A 99 15.59 4.27 -1.79
C SER A 99 15.16 5.29 -0.74
N PRO A 100 13.90 5.77 -0.78
CA PRO A 100 13.42 6.76 0.17
C PRO A 100 13.12 6.20 1.55
N ASN A 101 13.09 7.09 2.55
CA ASN A 101 12.30 6.85 3.74
C ASN A 101 10.82 7.14 3.41
N THR A 102 9.93 6.19 3.70
CA THR A 102 8.51 6.28 3.33
C THR A 102 7.61 6.92 4.39
N LEU A 103 8.15 7.47 5.48
CA LEU A 103 7.35 8.01 6.58
C LEU A 103 6.45 9.17 6.11
N ASP A 104 7.00 10.11 5.33
CA ASP A 104 6.24 11.23 4.81
C ASP A 104 5.25 10.80 3.72
N ALA A 105 5.59 9.82 2.89
CA ALA A 105 4.64 9.18 1.98
C ALA A 105 3.43 8.59 2.73
N HIS A 106 3.67 7.90 3.86
CA HIS A 106 2.62 7.35 4.72
C HIS A 106 1.78 8.42 5.40
N ARG A 107 2.37 9.56 5.77
CA ARG A 107 1.61 10.71 6.28
C ARG A 107 0.67 11.28 5.22
N VAL A 108 1.12 11.42 3.97
CA VAL A 108 0.27 11.86 2.86
C VAL A 108 -0.87 10.88 2.61
N ILE A 109 -0.60 9.56 2.61
CA ILE A 109 -1.63 8.52 2.52
C ILE A 109 -2.65 8.64 3.67
N ARG A 110 -2.20 8.91 4.90
CA ARG A 110 -3.07 9.10 6.07
C ARG A 110 -4.01 10.29 5.87
N TRP A 111 -3.46 11.45 5.50
CA TRP A 111 -4.24 12.68 5.30
C TRP A 111 -5.23 12.58 4.14
N ALA A 112 -4.93 11.77 3.13
CA ALA A 112 -5.81 11.53 2.00
C ALA A 112 -7.11 10.79 2.37
N SER A 113 -7.16 10.13 3.52
CA SER A 113 -8.35 9.41 3.99
C SER A 113 -9.55 10.34 4.21
N SER A 114 -9.35 11.52 4.80
CA SER A 114 -10.43 12.49 5.03
C SER A 114 -11.01 13.08 3.75
N ALA A 115 -10.23 13.05 2.66
CA ALA A 115 -10.64 13.49 1.33
C ALA A 115 -11.20 12.35 0.45
N GLY A 116 -11.28 11.11 0.96
CA GLY A 116 -11.65 9.93 0.15
C GLY A 116 -10.63 9.60 -0.96
N ALA A 117 -9.41 10.17 -0.89
CA ALA A 117 -8.38 10.06 -1.91
C ALA A 117 -7.29 9.05 -1.58
N GLN A 118 -7.44 8.28 -0.49
CA GLN A 118 -6.39 7.40 0.03
C GLN A 118 -5.93 6.35 -1.00
N ASP A 119 -6.86 5.65 -1.65
CA ASP A 119 -6.50 4.67 -2.68
C ASP A 119 -5.81 5.31 -3.90
N ALA A 120 -6.29 6.49 -4.31
CA ALA A 120 -5.72 7.24 -5.42
C ALA A 120 -4.28 7.68 -5.12
N ILE A 121 -4.00 8.13 -3.90
CA ILE A 121 -2.64 8.48 -3.46
C ILE A 121 -1.74 7.25 -3.44
N VAL A 122 -2.21 6.11 -2.93
CA VAL A 122 -1.42 4.86 -2.93
C VAL A 122 -1.09 4.42 -4.35
N GLU A 123 -2.06 4.42 -5.26
CA GLU A 123 -1.83 4.15 -6.69
C GLU A 123 -0.80 5.12 -7.28
N ARG A 124 -0.96 6.41 -6.99
CA ARG A 124 -0.07 7.45 -7.52
C ARG A 124 1.37 7.26 -7.03
N LEU A 125 1.58 7.04 -5.74
CA LEU A 125 2.90 6.82 -5.16
C LEU A 125 3.55 5.53 -5.71
N PHE A 126 2.76 4.47 -5.92
CA PHE A 126 3.27 3.28 -6.60
C PHE A 126 3.72 3.58 -8.03
N ARG A 127 2.94 4.33 -8.81
CA ARG A 127 3.34 4.71 -10.17
C ARG A 127 4.57 5.61 -10.18
N ASP A 128 4.58 6.65 -9.36
CA ASP A 128 5.70 7.59 -9.22
C ASP A 128 7.00 6.82 -8.94
N PHE A 129 6.98 5.89 -7.98
CA PHE A 129 8.18 5.14 -7.60
C PHE A 129 8.55 4.03 -8.59
N PHE A 130 7.60 3.18 -8.99
CA PHE A 130 7.90 1.93 -9.69
C PHE A 130 7.88 2.00 -11.22
N ILE A 131 7.26 3.04 -11.77
CA ILE A 131 7.10 3.21 -13.22
C ILE A 131 7.81 4.48 -13.68
N GLU A 132 7.80 5.53 -12.87
CA GLU A 132 8.34 6.84 -13.25
C GLU A 132 9.69 7.16 -12.58
N GLY A 133 10.21 6.26 -11.73
CA GLY A 133 11.53 6.38 -11.10
C GLY A 133 11.67 7.52 -10.10
N LYS A 134 10.57 8.16 -9.70
CA LYS A 134 10.58 9.35 -8.82
C LYS A 134 10.87 8.96 -7.37
N ASP A 135 11.59 9.85 -6.69
CA ASP A 135 11.86 9.73 -5.26
C ASP A 135 10.60 10.13 -4.45
N ILE A 136 9.86 9.16 -3.94
CA ILE A 136 8.67 9.40 -3.10
C ILE A 136 9.00 9.80 -1.64
N GLY A 137 10.28 10.00 -1.31
CA GLY A 137 10.70 10.75 -0.12
C GLY A 137 10.87 12.24 -0.39
N ASP A 138 10.88 12.66 -1.66
CA ASP A 138 10.99 14.05 -2.06
C ASP A 138 9.66 14.79 -1.87
N ARG A 139 9.75 15.98 -1.27
CA ARG A 139 8.58 16.79 -0.92
C ARG A 139 7.81 17.25 -2.14
N ASP A 140 8.47 17.66 -3.22
CA ASP A 140 7.79 18.15 -4.41
C ASP A 140 7.07 17.01 -5.16
N VAL A 141 7.64 15.81 -5.13
CA VAL A 141 6.98 14.59 -5.63
C VAL A 141 5.71 14.31 -4.84
N LEU A 142 5.77 14.34 -3.50
CA LEU A 142 4.61 14.14 -2.63
C LEU A 142 3.53 15.21 -2.82
N LEU A 143 3.90 16.47 -3.01
CA LEU A 143 2.96 17.56 -3.27
C LEU A 143 2.31 17.46 -4.65
N SER A 144 3.05 17.01 -5.67
CA SER A 144 2.48 16.71 -6.97
C SER A 144 1.47 15.56 -6.88
N ALA A 145 1.82 14.47 -6.19
CA ALA A 145 0.91 13.34 -5.99
C ALA A 145 -0.38 13.77 -5.27
N ALA A 146 -0.23 14.55 -4.18
CA ALA A 146 -1.36 15.12 -3.45
C ALA A 146 -2.31 15.93 -4.36
N ARG A 147 -1.75 16.86 -5.14
CA ARG A 147 -2.51 17.68 -6.09
C ARG A 147 -3.26 16.83 -7.11
N ASP A 148 -2.56 15.86 -7.71
CA ASP A 148 -3.11 15.05 -8.80
C ASP A 148 -4.21 14.11 -8.33
N CYS A 149 -4.27 13.82 -7.03
CA CYS A 149 -5.35 13.07 -6.37
C CYS A 149 -6.40 13.96 -5.70
N GLY A 150 -6.42 15.27 -5.99
CA GLY A 150 -7.46 16.19 -5.54
C GLY A 150 -7.31 16.71 -4.10
N MET A 151 -6.14 16.55 -3.48
CA MET A 151 -5.82 17.17 -2.20
C MET A 151 -5.27 18.60 -2.41
N ASP A 152 -5.44 19.47 -1.42
CA ASP A 152 -4.86 20.82 -1.46
C ASP A 152 -3.35 20.76 -1.17
N PRO A 153 -2.47 21.06 -2.16
CA PRO A 153 -1.02 20.99 -1.97
C PRO A 153 -0.51 22.02 -0.95
N ALA A 154 -1.20 23.14 -0.72
CA ALA A 154 -0.78 24.11 0.30
C ALA A 154 -0.94 23.53 1.72
N ILE A 155 -2.09 22.89 1.98
CA ILE A 155 -2.35 22.21 3.25
C ILE A 155 -1.34 21.07 3.45
N VAL A 156 -1.11 20.25 2.43
CA VAL A 156 -0.15 19.14 2.53
C VAL A 156 1.28 19.66 2.75
N ALA A 157 1.66 20.77 2.11
CA ALA A 157 2.96 21.40 2.31
C ALA A 157 3.12 21.88 3.76
N ASP A 158 2.12 22.55 4.33
CA ASP A 158 2.17 23.02 5.70
C ASP A 158 2.31 21.85 6.69
N LEU A 159 1.56 20.77 6.48
CA LEU A 159 1.65 19.56 7.30
C LEU A 159 3.03 18.87 7.17
N LEU A 160 3.56 18.75 5.95
CA LEU A 160 4.89 18.17 5.69
C LEU A 160 6.03 19.01 6.30
N ALA A 161 5.86 20.33 6.44
CA ALA A 161 6.86 21.19 7.08
C ALA A 161 6.97 20.95 8.60
N GLY A 162 5.94 20.39 9.22
CA GLY A 162 5.90 20.10 10.65
C GLY A 162 6.00 18.61 11.00
N GLU A 163 5.66 18.33 12.25
CA GLU A 163 5.68 16.98 12.84
C GLU A 163 4.30 16.28 12.82
N ALA A 164 3.29 16.90 12.20
CA ALA A 164 1.90 16.41 12.19
C ALA A 164 1.83 14.93 11.82
N ASP A 165 1.23 14.09 12.67
CA ASP A 165 1.06 12.65 12.49
C ASP A 165 2.34 11.80 12.36
N LYS A 166 3.56 12.37 12.48
CA LYS A 166 4.80 11.56 12.40
C LYS A 166 4.84 10.48 13.48
N GLU A 167 4.54 10.85 14.73
CA GLU A 167 4.52 9.91 15.86
C GLU A 167 3.41 8.89 15.70
N SER A 168 2.18 9.33 15.40
CA SER A 168 1.04 8.42 15.22
C SER A 168 1.22 7.43 14.07
N VAL A 169 1.87 7.83 12.98
CA VAL A 169 2.22 6.89 11.89
C VAL A 169 3.27 5.88 12.35
N ARG A 170 4.29 6.30 13.12
CA ARG A 170 5.30 5.38 13.68
C ARG A 170 4.69 4.39 14.66
N GLU A 171 3.80 4.86 15.54
CA GLU A 171 3.07 4.00 16.49
C GLU A 171 2.21 2.96 15.75
N GLU A 172 1.57 3.37 14.66
CA GLU A 172 0.76 2.46 13.85
C GLU A 172 1.61 1.40 13.13
N ILE A 173 2.76 1.78 12.58
CA ILE A 173 3.73 0.84 12.01
C ILE A 173 4.21 -0.16 13.08
N ALA A 174 4.55 0.33 14.28
CA ALA A 174 4.97 -0.50 15.40
C ALA A 174 3.85 -1.45 15.87
N SER A 175 2.60 -0.97 15.90
CA SER A 175 1.43 -1.77 16.24
C SER A 175 1.23 -2.92 15.25
N ALA A 176 1.33 -2.66 13.94
CA ALA A 176 1.25 -3.68 12.90
C ALA A 176 2.31 -4.78 13.11
N GLN A 177 3.54 -4.40 13.42
CA GLN A 177 4.62 -5.35 13.73
C GLN A 177 4.33 -6.14 15.00
N HIS A 178 3.79 -5.50 16.05
CA HIS A 178 3.46 -6.14 17.32
C HIS A 178 2.37 -7.21 17.18
N ILE A 179 1.38 -6.99 16.30
CA ILE A 179 0.34 -7.99 16.00
C ILE A 179 0.80 -9.08 15.02
N GLY A 180 2.10 -9.14 14.71
CA GLY A 180 2.72 -10.23 13.94
C GLY A 180 2.85 -9.98 12.44
N VAL A 181 2.64 -8.74 11.95
CA VAL A 181 2.90 -8.40 10.54
C VAL A 181 4.41 -8.31 10.31
N THR A 182 4.98 -9.37 9.73
CA THR A 182 6.43 -9.49 9.41
C THR A 182 6.76 -9.22 7.94
N GLY A 183 5.75 -8.96 7.11
CA GLY A 183 5.90 -8.64 5.70
C GLY A 183 4.62 -8.09 5.10
N VAL A 184 4.75 -7.38 3.99
CA VAL A 184 3.66 -6.69 3.29
C VAL A 184 3.63 -7.05 1.78
N PRO A 185 2.46 -7.03 1.12
CA PRO A 185 1.16 -6.59 1.63
C PRO A 185 0.58 -7.60 2.62
N PHE A 186 -0.22 -7.11 3.57
CA PHE A 186 -0.93 -7.95 4.52
C PHE A 186 -2.38 -7.48 4.62
N PHE A 187 -3.31 -8.35 4.26
CA PHE A 187 -4.73 -8.03 4.22
C PHE A 187 -5.40 -8.45 5.52
N ILE A 188 -6.22 -7.57 6.09
CA ILE A 188 -7.06 -7.85 7.26
C ILE A 188 -8.51 -7.63 6.83
N LEU A 189 -9.26 -8.72 6.72
CA LEU A 189 -10.65 -8.71 6.28
C LEU A 189 -11.57 -8.64 7.51
N ASP A 190 -12.40 -7.60 7.55
CA ASP A 190 -13.37 -7.29 8.61
C ASP A 190 -12.76 -7.30 10.03
N GLY A 191 -11.49 -6.91 10.14
CA GLY A 191 -10.73 -6.93 11.41
C GLY A 191 -10.49 -8.32 12.01
N LYS A 192 -10.83 -9.41 11.31
CA LYS A 192 -10.89 -10.77 11.86
C LYS A 192 -10.00 -11.77 11.14
N PHE A 193 -9.86 -11.64 9.83
CA PHE A 193 -9.15 -12.62 9.01
C PHE A 193 -7.93 -12.00 8.38
N ALA A 194 -6.75 -12.50 8.77
CA ALA A 194 -5.48 -12.12 8.22
C ALA A 194 -5.11 -12.97 7.00
N LEU A 195 -4.61 -12.33 5.94
CA LEU A 195 -4.13 -12.98 4.74
C LEU A 195 -2.80 -12.32 4.30
N PRO A 196 -1.65 -12.97 4.57
CA PRO A 196 -0.34 -12.40 4.25
C PRO A 196 0.02 -12.55 2.77
N GLY A 197 0.73 -11.56 2.24
CA GLY A 197 1.34 -11.57 0.90
C GLY A 197 0.38 -11.20 -0.22
N ALA A 198 0.95 -10.95 -1.40
CA ALA A 198 0.22 -10.62 -2.63
C ALA A 198 -0.50 -11.85 -3.21
N GLN A 199 -1.55 -12.30 -2.54
CA GLN A 199 -2.30 -13.50 -2.93
C GLN A 199 -2.95 -13.33 -4.30
N PRO A 200 -3.11 -14.41 -5.09
CA PRO A 200 -3.84 -14.37 -6.35
C PRO A 200 -5.30 -13.91 -6.16
N PRO A 201 -5.92 -13.29 -7.18
CA PRO A 201 -7.30 -12.81 -7.10
C PRO A 201 -8.31 -13.85 -6.60
N ASP A 202 -8.21 -15.09 -7.07
CA ASP A 202 -9.11 -16.17 -6.65
C ASP A 202 -8.98 -16.55 -5.17
N VAL A 203 -7.79 -16.41 -4.58
CA VAL A 203 -7.57 -16.64 -3.15
C VAL A 203 -8.22 -15.51 -2.35
N LEU A 204 -8.06 -14.26 -2.79
CA LEU A 204 -8.69 -13.09 -2.18
C LEU A 204 -10.21 -13.20 -2.21
N LYS A 205 -10.81 -13.54 -3.36
CA LYS A 205 -12.26 -13.77 -3.49
C LYS A 205 -12.79 -14.82 -2.52
N ARG A 206 -12.11 -15.98 -2.44
CA ARG A 206 -12.51 -17.05 -1.50
C ARG A 206 -12.38 -16.61 -0.04
N ALA A 207 -11.36 -15.84 0.29
CA ALA A 207 -11.20 -15.31 1.64
C ALA A 207 -12.33 -14.34 2.00
N ILE A 208 -12.66 -13.39 1.10
CA ILE A 208 -13.76 -12.44 1.27
C ILE A 208 -15.10 -13.18 1.44
N ALA A 209 -15.40 -14.14 0.57
CA ALA A 209 -16.63 -14.94 0.66
C ALA A 209 -16.76 -15.65 2.03
N LYS A 210 -15.68 -16.26 2.51
CA LYS A 210 -15.65 -16.94 3.82
C LYS A 210 -15.86 -15.99 4.99
N VAL A 211 -15.36 -14.76 4.92
CA VAL A 211 -15.59 -13.74 5.96
C VAL A 211 -17.06 -13.32 6.00
N LEU A 212 -17.67 -13.15 4.83
CA LEU A 212 -19.08 -12.76 4.71
C LEU A 212 -20.02 -13.86 5.20
N GLU A 213 -19.73 -15.14 4.90
CA GLU A 213 -20.49 -16.28 5.41
C GLU A 213 -20.50 -16.31 6.95
N LYS A 214 -19.32 -16.18 7.56
CA LYS A 214 -19.18 -16.19 9.03
C LYS A 214 -19.77 -14.98 9.73
N SER A 215 -19.92 -13.87 9.02
CA SER A 215 -20.52 -12.65 9.58
C SER A 215 -22.05 -12.67 9.49
N GLY A 216 -22.62 -13.57 8.68
CA GLY A 216 -24.07 -13.80 8.57
C GLY A 216 -24.62 -14.92 9.46
N GLU A 217 -23.77 -15.72 10.12
CA GLU A 217 -24.21 -16.73 11.09
C GLU A 217 -24.64 -16.07 12.41
N PRO A 218 -25.79 -16.43 13.00
CA PRO A 218 -26.16 -16.00 14.34
C PRO A 218 -25.06 -16.42 15.32
N ARG A 219 -24.58 -15.49 16.15
CA ARG A 219 -23.71 -15.83 17.28
C ARG A 219 -24.54 -16.72 18.21
N GLY A 220 -24.26 -18.03 18.20
CA GLY A 220 -24.86 -19.01 19.11
C GLY A 220 -24.48 -18.76 20.56
#